data_AF-A0A958HSJ9-F1
#
_entry.id   AF-A0A958HSJ9-F1
#
_cell.length_a   1.000
_cell.length_b   1.000
_cell.length_c   1.000
_cell.angle_alpha   90.00
_cell.angle_beta   90.00
_cell.angle_gamma   90.00
#
_symmetry.space_group_name_H-M   'P 1'
#
loop_
_entity.id
_entity.type
_entity.pdbx_description
1 polymer ?
#
loop_
_entity_poly.entity_id
_entity_poly.type
_entity_poly.pdbx_seq_one_letter_code
_entity_poly.pdbx_strand_id
1 'polypeptide(L)'
;MPKDHPLRPIRTMADQALADLDADFDALYSAFGRDSIPPEKLLRAQLLMALYTIRSERQLVEQINYNLLFRWFVGFSMDDEVWNHSTFTKNRDRLLGGEIARRFFAQVLGQAERADLLSKEHFSVDGTMI
;
A
#
# COMPACT_ATOMS: atom_id res chain seq x y z
N MET A 1 -9.24 -10.03 -12.13
CA MET A 1 -9.34 -8.56 -12.10
C MET A 1 -9.24 -7.99 -13.54
N PRO A 2 -10.13 -7.06 -13.96
CA PRO A 2 -10.19 -6.53 -15.33
C PRO A 2 -8.86 -5.97 -15.86
N LYS A 3 -8.64 -6.00 -17.18
CA LYS A 3 -7.38 -5.52 -17.80
C LYS A 3 -7.19 -4.00 -17.69
N ASP A 4 -8.29 -3.25 -17.60
CA ASP A 4 -8.25 -1.78 -17.63
C ASP A 4 -8.45 -1.16 -16.23
N HIS A 5 -8.32 -1.95 -15.18
CA HIS A 5 -8.53 -1.47 -13.81
C HIS A 5 -7.40 -0.52 -13.37
N PRO A 6 -7.70 0.66 -12.80
CA PRO A 6 -6.70 1.69 -12.47
C PRO A 6 -5.64 1.26 -11.45
N LEU A 7 -5.96 0.29 -10.58
CA LEU A 7 -4.96 -0.29 -9.67
C LEU A 7 -3.85 -1.11 -10.38
N ARG A 8 -3.99 -1.47 -11.66
CA ARG A 8 -2.91 -2.17 -12.39
C ARG A 8 -1.64 -1.34 -12.54
N PRO A 9 -1.68 -0.17 -13.20
CA PRO A 9 -0.48 0.65 -13.34
C PRO A 9 0.07 1.05 -11.97
N ILE A 10 -0.79 1.36 -11.00
CA ILE A 10 -0.36 1.70 -9.63
C ILE A 10 0.36 0.53 -8.98
N ARG A 11 -0.13 -0.71 -9.15
CA ARG A 11 0.55 -1.89 -8.63
C ARG A 11 1.92 -2.07 -9.27
N THR A 12 2.03 -1.89 -10.58
CA THR A 12 3.32 -1.94 -11.27
C THR A 12 4.30 -0.90 -10.71
N MET A 13 3.82 0.34 -10.45
CA MET A 13 4.66 1.38 -9.85
C MET A 13 5.11 1.04 -8.43
N ALA A 14 4.20 0.48 -7.62
CA ALA A 14 4.51 0.00 -6.28
C ALA A 14 5.52 -1.15 -6.33
N ASP A 15 5.33 -2.13 -7.21
CA ASP A 15 6.23 -3.27 -7.36
C ASP A 15 7.64 -2.82 -7.80
N GLN A 16 7.74 -1.84 -8.72
CA GLN A 16 9.03 -1.26 -9.11
C GLN A 16 9.70 -0.49 -7.97
N ALA A 17 8.94 0.35 -7.24
CA ALA A 17 9.49 1.09 -6.10
C ALA A 17 9.99 0.15 -4.99
N LEU A 18 9.29 -0.96 -4.76
CA LEU A 18 9.73 -1.97 -3.79
C LEU A 18 11.03 -2.65 -4.25
N ALA A 19 11.13 -3.03 -5.52
CA ALA A 19 12.34 -3.64 -6.07
C ALA A 19 13.54 -2.69 -6.02
N ASP A 20 13.34 -1.39 -6.28
CA ASP A 20 14.41 -0.37 -6.22
C ASP A 20 14.88 -0.10 -4.78
N LEU A 21 14.08 -0.44 -3.76
CA LEU A 21 14.37 -0.25 -2.34
C LEU A 21 14.75 -1.54 -1.61
N ASP A 22 14.85 -2.67 -2.31
CA ASP A 22 15.03 -4.00 -1.73
C ASP A 22 16.24 -4.08 -0.78
N ALA A 23 17.39 -3.51 -1.20
CA ALA A 23 18.59 -3.46 -0.37
C ALA A 23 18.43 -2.60 0.91
N ASP A 24 17.65 -1.51 0.83
CA ASP A 24 17.35 -0.67 1.99
C ASP A 24 16.42 -1.37 2.98
N PHE A 25 15.46 -2.16 2.45
CA PHE A 25 14.58 -3.02 3.23
C PHE A 25 15.39 -4.07 3.98
N ASP A 26 16.27 -4.80 3.31
CA ASP A 26 17.12 -5.82 3.93
C ASP A 26 17.94 -5.27 5.11
N ALA A 27 18.55 -4.10 4.94
CA ALA A 27 19.32 -3.45 6.00
C ALA A 27 18.45 -3.07 7.21
N LEU A 28 17.25 -2.54 6.95
CA LEU A 28 16.31 -2.16 8.00
C LEU A 28 15.77 -3.39 8.75
N TYR A 29 15.40 -4.47 8.05
CA TYR A 29 14.87 -5.69 8.67
C TYR A 29 15.93 -6.52 9.40
N SER A 30 17.18 -6.48 8.95
CA SER A 30 18.27 -7.10 9.70
C SER A 30 18.45 -6.46 11.09
N ALA A 31 18.17 -5.16 11.22
CA ALA A 31 18.33 -4.43 12.48
C ALA A 31 17.14 -4.59 13.44
N PHE A 32 15.91 -4.71 12.92
CA PHE A 32 14.67 -4.73 13.72
C PHE A 32 14.01 -6.12 13.85
N GLY A 33 14.51 -7.13 13.12
CA GLY A 33 13.91 -8.46 13.02
C GLY A 33 12.80 -8.51 11.97
N ARG A 34 12.42 -9.73 11.56
CA ARG A 34 11.31 -9.91 10.61
C ARG A 34 9.98 -9.61 11.27
N ASP A 35 9.25 -8.72 10.63
CA ASP A 35 7.92 -8.28 11.05
C ASP A 35 6.90 -9.40 10.93
N SER A 36 5.87 -9.39 11.78
CA SER A 36 4.74 -10.31 11.63
C SER A 36 3.97 -10.08 10.33
N ILE A 37 4.15 -8.91 9.71
CA ILE A 37 3.56 -8.54 8.43
C ILE A 37 4.67 -8.07 7.48
N PRO A 38 4.78 -8.63 6.26
CA PRO A 38 5.74 -8.13 5.29
C PRO A 38 5.49 -6.65 4.98
N PRO A 39 6.54 -5.82 5.01
CA PRO A 39 6.44 -4.37 4.85
C PRO A 39 5.90 -3.94 3.49
N GLU A 40 6.17 -4.71 2.44
CA GLU A 40 5.66 -4.48 1.10
C GLU A 40 4.13 -4.53 1.10
N LYS A 41 3.58 -5.47 1.89
CA LYS A 41 2.12 -5.57 2.05
C LYS A 41 1.57 -4.39 2.87
N LEU A 42 2.30 -3.88 3.88
CA LEU A 42 1.90 -2.67 4.62
C LEU A 42 1.88 -1.44 3.71
N LEU A 43 2.91 -1.25 2.89
CA LEU A 43 3.03 -0.11 1.98
C LEU A 43 1.93 -0.13 0.90
N ARG A 44 1.66 -1.30 0.32
CA ARG A 44 0.53 -1.46 -0.61
C ARG A 44 -0.81 -1.21 0.08
N ALA A 45 -1.00 -1.66 1.32
CA ALA A 45 -2.22 -1.37 2.08
C ALA A 45 -2.39 0.14 2.36
N GLN A 46 -1.30 0.86 2.64
CA GLN A 46 -1.33 2.32 2.79
C GLN A 46 -1.70 3.06 1.50
N LEU A 47 -1.23 2.56 0.34
CA LEU A 47 -1.70 3.09 -0.95
C LEU A 47 -3.22 2.92 -1.10
N LEU A 48 -3.80 1.78 -0.71
CA LEU A 48 -5.25 1.61 -0.74
C LEU A 48 -5.97 2.60 0.18
N MET A 49 -5.43 2.87 1.37
CA MET A 49 -6.00 3.89 2.25
C MET A 49 -6.02 5.27 1.60
N ALA A 50 -4.92 5.68 0.96
CA ALA A 50 -4.81 6.96 0.27
C ALA A 50 -5.74 7.04 -0.95
N LEU A 51 -5.75 6.01 -1.81
CA LEU A 51 -6.49 6.01 -3.08
C LEU A 51 -8.01 5.92 -2.89
N TYR A 52 -8.47 5.20 -1.87
CA TYR A 52 -9.89 4.98 -1.60
C TYR A 52 -10.40 5.79 -0.40
N THR A 53 -9.58 6.73 0.12
CA THR A 53 -9.92 7.56 1.28
C THR A 53 -10.36 6.73 2.50
N ILE A 54 -9.82 5.52 2.67
CA ILE A 54 -10.15 4.66 3.81
C ILE A 54 -9.42 5.22 5.04
N ARG A 55 -10.17 5.81 5.96
CA ARG A 55 -9.61 6.43 7.17
C ARG A 55 -9.44 5.47 8.34
N SER A 56 -10.08 4.30 8.28
CA SER A 56 -10.07 3.30 9.34
C SER A 56 -9.25 2.08 8.94
N GLU A 57 -8.22 1.75 9.72
CA GLU A 57 -7.40 0.55 9.49
C GLU A 57 -8.19 -0.74 9.70
N ARG A 58 -9.14 -0.72 10.65
CA ARG A 58 -10.06 -1.85 10.84
C ARG A 58 -10.89 -2.06 9.57
N GLN A 59 -11.42 -0.98 8.99
CA GLN A 59 -12.16 -1.06 7.72
C GLN A 59 -11.26 -1.51 6.58
N LEU A 60 -10.01 -1.05 6.50
CA LEU A 60 -9.04 -1.50 5.50
C LEU A 60 -8.81 -3.01 5.60
N VAL A 61 -8.52 -3.51 6.80
CA VAL A 61 -8.28 -4.93 7.05
C VAL A 61 -9.51 -5.76 6.72
N GLU A 62 -10.71 -5.31 7.11
CA GLU A 62 -11.97 -5.95 6.73
C GLU A 62 -12.13 -5.99 5.21
N GLN A 63 -11.92 -4.87 4.51
CA GLN A 63 -11.98 -4.81 3.05
C GLN A 63 -10.98 -5.75 2.39
N ILE A 64 -9.73 -5.82 2.88
CA ILE A 64 -8.74 -6.78 2.38
C ILE A 64 -9.23 -8.22 2.62
N ASN A 65 -9.99 -8.50 3.68
CA ASN A 65 -10.47 -9.85 3.94
C ASN A 65 -11.43 -10.38 2.85
N TYR A 66 -12.41 -9.58 2.42
CA TYR A 66 -13.45 -10.02 1.47
C TYR A 66 -13.27 -9.49 0.03
N ASN A 67 -12.52 -8.41 -0.17
CA ASN A 67 -12.38 -7.78 -1.49
C ASN A 67 -11.19 -8.39 -2.25
N LEU A 68 -11.48 -9.27 -3.20
CA LEU A 68 -10.47 -9.94 -4.04
C LEU A 68 -9.56 -8.96 -4.79
N LEU A 69 -10.05 -7.76 -5.16
CA LEU A 69 -9.22 -6.72 -5.78
C LEU A 69 -8.16 -6.20 -4.79
N PHE A 70 -8.56 -5.95 -3.54
CA PHE A 70 -7.64 -5.45 -2.51
C PHE A 70 -6.64 -6.52 -2.08
N ARG A 71 -7.09 -7.78 -1.94
CA ARG A 71 -6.19 -8.94 -1.72
C ARG A 71 -5.13 -9.02 -2.80
N TRP A 72 -5.57 -9.00 -4.05
CA TRP A 72 -4.68 -9.02 -5.20
C TRP A 72 -3.69 -7.86 -5.11
N PHE A 73 -4.16 -6.63 -4.93
CA PHE A 73 -3.30 -5.44 -4.89
C PHE A 73 -2.26 -5.51 -3.77
N VAL A 74 -2.66 -5.90 -2.57
CA VAL A 74 -1.77 -6.00 -1.40
C VAL A 74 -0.77 -7.16 -1.52
N GLY A 75 -1.07 -8.18 -2.31
CA GLY A 75 -0.22 -9.36 -2.50
C GLY A 75 -0.62 -10.54 -1.62
N PHE A 76 -1.91 -10.69 -1.32
CA PHE A 76 -2.47 -11.89 -0.72
C PHE A 76 -2.96 -12.87 -1.79
N SER A 77 -2.74 -14.15 -1.55
CA SER A 77 -3.42 -15.25 -2.24
C SER A 77 -4.90 -15.27 -1.85
N MET A 78 -5.74 -16.09 -2.48
CA MET A 78 -7.16 -16.18 -2.09
C MET A 78 -7.33 -16.78 -0.69
N ASP A 79 -6.52 -17.78 -0.34
CA ASP A 79 -6.67 -18.55 0.90
C ASP A 79 -5.83 -18.02 2.08
N ASP A 80 -5.02 -16.98 1.87
CA ASP A 80 -4.18 -16.43 2.95
C ASP A 80 -5.06 -15.84 4.07
N GLU A 81 -4.69 -16.08 5.32
CA GLU A 81 -5.28 -15.34 6.45
C GLU A 81 -4.82 -13.88 6.43
N VAL A 82 -5.77 -12.94 6.52
CA VAL A 82 -5.46 -11.51 6.65
C VAL A 82 -5.15 -11.19 8.10
N TRP A 83 -4.22 -10.27 8.32
CA TRP A 83 -3.81 -9.87 9.66
C TRP A 83 -4.96 -9.24 10.44
N ASN A 84 -4.94 -9.38 11.76
CA ASN A 84 -5.82 -8.57 12.60
C ASN A 84 -5.39 -7.09 12.57
N HIS A 85 -6.35 -6.18 12.77
CA HIS A 85 -6.10 -4.73 12.70
C HIS A 85 -5.05 -4.25 13.72
N SER A 86 -4.99 -4.82 14.92
CA SER A 86 -4.05 -4.39 15.96
C SER A 86 -2.59 -4.70 15.59
N THR A 87 -2.36 -5.83 14.93
CA THR A 87 -1.05 -6.18 14.38
C THR A 87 -0.70 -5.26 13.22
N PHE A 88 -1.67 -4.93 12.36
CA PHE A 88 -1.46 -3.97 11.27
C PHE A 88 -1.00 -2.61 11.80
N THR A 89 -1.74 -2.02 12.76
CA THR A 89 -1.43 -0.71 13.35
C THR A 89 -0.01 -0.66 13.91
N LYS A 90 0.38 -1.67 14.72
CA LYS A 90 1.72 -1.72 15.34
C LYS A 90 2.85 -1.78 14.30
N ASN A 91 2.69 -2.61 13.27
CA ASN A 91 3.72 -2.74 12.24
C ASN A 91 3.77 -1.49 11.35
N ARG A 92 2.61 -0.88 11.04
CA ARG A 92 2.55 0.42 10.35
C ARG A 92 3.32 1.48 11.13
N ASP A 93 3.05 1.64 12.42
CA ASP A 93 3.67 2.71 13.22
C ASP A 93 5.19 2.60 13.22
N ARG A 94 5.71 1.37 13.34
CA ARG A 94 7.15 1.13 13.21
C ARG A 94 7.67 1.46 11.80
N LEU A 95 6.96 1.04 10.76
CA LEU A 95 7.35 1.30 9.37
C LEU A 95 7.37 2.79 9.04
N LEU A 96 6.34 3.53 9.46
CA LEU A 96 6.23 4.98 9.25
C LEU A 96 7.19 5.80 10.13
N GLY A 97 7.69 5.22 11.22
CA GLY A 97 8.80 5.79 11.98
C GLY A 97 10.14 5.75 11.24
N GLY A 98 10.24 4.97 10.16
CA GLY A 98 11.41 4.88 9.31
C GLY A 98 11.33 5.74 8.05
N GLU A 99 12.50 6.01 7.45
CA GLU A 99 12.63 6.78 6.22
C GLU A 99 12.16 6.01 4.97
N ILE A 100 12.09 4.68 5.04
CA ILE A 100 11.81 3.84 3.87
C ILE A 100 10.40 4.03 3.31
N ALA A 101 9.40 4.24 4.18
CA ALA A 101 8.04 4.52 3.73
C ALA A 101 7.97 5.83 2.93
N ARG A 102 8.67 6.88 3.40
CA ARG A 102 8.74 8.17 2.70
C ARG A 102 9.38 8.02 1.32
N ARG A 103 10.49 7.29 1.22
CA ARG A 103 11.17 7.00 -0.06
C ARG A 103 10.28 6.23 -1.01
N PHE A 104 9.59 5.21 -0.52
CA PHE A 104 8.64 4.43 -1.30
C PHE A 104 7.54 5.31 -1.91
N PHE A 105 6.86 6.11 -1.09
CA PHE A 105 5.79 7.00 -1.60
C PHE A 105 6.33 8.05 -2.57
N ALA A 106 7.51 8.60 -2.31
CA ALA A 106 8.15 9.54 -3.22
C ALA A 106 8.46 8.91 -4.59
N GLN A 107 8.94 7.66 -4.61
CA GLN A 107 9.18 6.94 -5.87
C GLN A 107 7.88 6.62 -6.62
N VAL A 108 6.83 6.16 -5.92
CA VAL A 108 5.53 5.90 -6.56
C VAL A 108 4.95 7.20 -7.13
N LEU A 109 5.03 8.30 -6.38
CA LEU A 109 4.57 9.61 -6.83
C LEU A 109 5.36 10.10 -8.04
N GLY A 110 6.69 10.00 -8.02
CA GLY A 110 7.55 10.39 -9.15
C GLY A 110 7.38 9.49 -10.38
N GLN A 111 6.94 8.24 -10.22
CA GLN A 111 6.52 7.39 -11.34
C GLN A 111 5.18 7.85 -11.92
N ALA A 112 4.20 8.16 -11.06
CA ALA A 112 2.90 8.68 -11.48
C ALA A 112 3.02 10.03 -12.21
N GLU A 113 3.88 10.93 -11.73
CA GLU A 113 4.17 12.22 -12.36
C GLU A 113 4.73 12.04 -13.78
N ARG A 114 5.75 11.17 -13.94
CA ARG A 114 6.34 10.86 -15.26
C ARG A 114 5.36 10.19 -16.22
N ALA A 115 4.34 9.53 -15.69
CA ALA A 115 3.27 8.90 -16.46
C ALA A 115 2.07 9.83 -16.71
N ASP A 116 2.17 11.12 -16.34
CA ASP A 116 1.10 12.12 -16.46
C ASP A 116 -0.22 11.71 -15.78
N LEU A 117 -0.11 10.96 -14.67
CA LEU A 117 -1.25 10.48 -13.88
C LEU A 117 -1.62 11.43 -12.72
N LEU A 118 -0.88 12.53 -12.56
CA LEU A 118 -1.14 13.53 -11.54
C LEU A 118 -1.87 14.72 -12.16
N SER A 119 -3.15 14.87 -11.82
CA SER A 119 -3.85 16.10 -12.16
C SER A 119 -3.37 17.25 -11.27
N LYS A 120 -3.08 18.40 -11.88
CA LYS A 120 -2.86 19.67 -11.17
C LYS A 120 -4.16 20.35 -10.73
N GLU A 121 -5.30 19.83 -11.19
CA GLU A 121 -6.61 20.29 -10.78
C GLU A 121 -6.98 19.59 -9.46
N HIS A 122 -7.26 20.38 -8.43
CA HIS A 122 -7.77 19.87 -7.15
C HIS A 122 -9.06 19.07 -7.39
N PHE A 123 -8.94 17.74 -7.39
CA PHE A 123 -10.09 16.86 -7.43
C PHE A 123 -10.64 16.70 -6.02
N SER A 124 -11.64 17.51 -5.68
CA SER A 124 -12.51 17.31 -4.53
C SER A 124 -13.44 16.14 -4.84
N VAL A 125 -13.20 14.99 -4.23
CA VAL A 125 -14.19 13.89 -4.24
C VAL A 125 -15.20 14.19 -3.15
N ASP A 126 -16.37 14.71 -3.53
CA ASP A 126 -17.54 14.68 -2.67
C ASP A 126 -17.95 13.20 -2.49
N GLY A 127 -17.47 12.62 -1.39
CA GLY A 127 -17.90 11.31 -0.95
C GLY A 127 -19.35 11.38 -0.49
N THR A 128 -20.29 11.15 -1.40
CA THR A 128 -21.65 10.79 -1.01
C THR A 128 -21.61 9.42 -0.35
N MET A 129 -21.60 9.44 0.98
CA MET A 129 -21.94 8.29 1.81
C MET A 129 -23.40 7.93 1.54
N ILE A 130 -23.67 6.68 1.17
CA ILE A 130 -24.99 6.06 1.35
C ILE A 130 -25.10 5.62 2.81
#